data_AF-A0A417Y3N2-F1
#
_entry.id   AF-A0A417Y3N2-F1
#
_cell.length_a   1.000
_cell.length_b   1.000
_cell.length_c   1.000
_cell.angle_alpha   90.00
_cell.angle_beta   90.00
_cell.angle_gamma   90.00
#
_symmetry.space_group_name_H-M   'P 1'
#
loop_
_entity.id
_entity.type
_entity.pdbx_description
1 polymer ?
#
loop_
_entity_poly.entity_id
_entity_poly.type
_entity_poly.pdbx_seq_one_letter_code
_entity_poly.pdbx_strand_id
1 'polypeptide(L)'
;METDSLPVRLPGARADTLMWARVEDVEQQALDQLRNISRLPWVHGLRVMPDVHLGKGATVGSVVAMRNAVSPAAVGVDIGCGMQAVRTSLTTADLPDDLHALRLAVEKAIPVGFSAHKSMPDVRRLGLNHGRFAGWDRFWERFGALHDDVQDRERKAKQQMGSLGGGNHFLELTSDDEGQVWLMLHSGSRNIGKEIAERHIYKAKGLDHNLGLPDRDLAVFLAGTAEMDAYLSDLYWAQEYAARNRAVMRTSVSNETLGKRSKGGLPAG
;
A
#
# COMPACT_ATOMS: atom_id res chain seq x y z
N MET A 1 32.94 -24.84 -9.08
CA MET A 1 31.57 -24.30 -9.03
C MET A 1 31.65 -23.04 -8.20
N GLU A 2 31.86 -21.90 -8.85
CA GLU A 2 31.71 -20.61 -8.17
C GLU A 2 30.27 -20.51 -7.72
N THR A 3 30.06 -20.46 -6.42
CA THR A 3 28.77 -20.07 -5.85
C THR A 3 28.56 -18.62 -6.26
N ASP A 4 27.60 -18.35 -7.15
CA ASP A 4 27.14 -16.99 -7.44
C ASP A 4 26.66 -16.35 -6.14
N SER A 5 27.55 -15.64 -5.47
CA SER A 5 27.23 -14.94 -4.23
C SER A 5 26.34 -13.75 -4.58
N LEU A 6 25.13 -13.72 -4.03
CA LEU A 6 24.28 -12.55 -4.08
C LEU A 6 24.83 -11.44 -3.16
N PRO A 7 24.67 -10.16 -3.52
CA PRO A 7 24.00 -9.68 -4.72
C PRO A 7 24.90 -9.72 -5.97
N VAL A 8 24.29 -9.91 -7.14
CA VAL A 8 24.96 -9.78 -8.44
C VAL A 8 24.76 -8.37 -9.02
N ARG A 9 25.70 -7.90 -9.85
CA ARG A 9 25.52 -6.65 -10.61
C ARG A 9 24.70 -6.93 -11.87
N LEU A 10 23.72 -6.09 -12.19
CA LEU A 10 22.96 -6.20 -13.44
C LEU A 10 23.84 -5.81 -14.65
N PRO A 11 24.16 -6.72 -15.58
CA PRO A 11 24.94 -6.37 -16.77
C PRO A 11 24.18 -5.37 -17.67
N GLY A 12 24.90 -4.35 -18.14
CA GLY A 12 24.37 -3.30 -19.00
C GLY A 12 23.60 -2.19 -18.28
N ALA A 13 23.51 -2.22 -16.95
CA ALA A 13 22.98 -1.10 -16.15
C ALA A 13 23.98 0.05 -16.10
N ARG A 14 23.49 1.30 -16.17
CA ARG A 14 24.32 2.51 -16.11
C ARG A 14 24.55 3.00 -14.68
N ALA A 15 23.49 3.02 -13.87
CA ALA A 15 23.58 3.28 -12.43
C ALA A 15 23.94 2.01 -11.65
N ASP A 16 24.49 2.17 -10.44
CA ASP A 16 24.85 1.06 -9.55
C ASP A 16 23.63 0.20 -9.20
N THR A 17 23.52 -0.96 -9.84
CA THR A 17 22.36 -1.86 -9.76
C THR A 17 22.77 -3.21 -9.22
N LEU A 18 22.32 -3.51 -7.99
CA LEU A 18 22.59 -4.76 -7.28
C LEU A 18 21.30 -5.59 -7.17
N MET A 19 21.40 -6.88 -7.47
CA MET A 19 20.26 -7.80 -7.51
C MET A 19 20.45 -8.95 -6.52
N TRP A 20 19.44 -9.18 -5.69
CA TRP A 20 19.25 -10.40 -4.90
C TRP A 20 18.43 -11.44 -5.68
N ALA A 21 18.59 -11.45 -7.00
CA ALA A 21 18.04 -12.42 -7.92
C ALA A 21 19.12 -12.74 -8.96
N ARG A 22 19.21 -14.00 -9.38
CA ARG A 22 20.08 -14.41 -10.49
C ARG A 22 19.52 -13.85 -11.79
N VAL A 23 20.39 -13.35 -12.67
CA VAL A 23 19.97 -12.65 -13.89
C VAL A 23 19.21 -13.58 -14.82
N GLU A 24 19.63 -14.84 -14.90
CA GLU A 24 19.02 -15.91 -15.69
C GLU A 24 17.64 -16.35 -15.19
N ASP A 25 17.30 -16.07 -13.93
CA ASP A 25 16.02 -16.44 -13.33
C ASP A 25 14.97 -15.32 -13.48
N VAL A 26 15.37 -14.14 -13.98
CA VAL A 26 14.50 -12.97 -14.14
C VAL A 26 14.09 -12.80 -15.60
N GLU A 27 12.79 -12.56 -15.82
CA GLU A 27 12.22 -12.32 -17.14
C GLU A 27 12.91 -11.14 -17.86
N GLN A 28 13.20 -11.33 -19.15
CA GLN A 28 13.93 -10.34 -19.95
C GLN A 28 13.28 -8.94 -19.92
N GLN A 29 11.95 -8.86 -19.90
CA GLN A 29 11.22 -7.58 -19.85
C GLN A 29 11.48 -6.82 -18.53
N ALA A 30 11.60 -7.52 -17.41
CA ALA A 30 11.94 -6.92 -16.12
C ALA A 30 13.40 -6.44 -16.11
N LEU A 31 14.32 -7.24 -16.66
CA LEU A 31 15.72 -6.84 -16.84
C LEU A 31 15.86 -5.58 -17.69
N ASP A 32 15.10 -5.49 -18.79
CA ASP A 32 15.12 -4.34 -19.68
C ASP A 32 14.51 -3.09 -19.03
N GLN A 33 13.45 -3.25 -18.24
CA GLN A 33 12.88 -2.17 -17.43
C GLN A 33 13.92 -1.65 -16.42
N LEU A 34 14.63 -2.52 -15.69
CA LEU A 34 15.71 -2.13 -14.78
C LEU A 34 16.84 -1.38 -15.49
N ARG A 35 17.25 -1.85 -16.69
CA ARG A 35 18.26 -1.16 -17.49
C ARG A 35 17.79 0.23 -17.92
N ASN A 36 16.53 0.36 -18.34
CA ASN A 36 15.95 1.66 -18.70
C ASN A 36 15.91 2.62 -17.50
N ILE A 37 15.49 2.16 -16.33
CA ILE A 37 15.51 2.96 -15.09
C ILE A 37 16.94 3.38 -14.75
N SER A 38 17.91 2.46 -14.85
CA SER A 38 19.31 2.75 -14.52
C SER A 38 19.95 3.83 -15.40
N ARG A 39 19.35 4.14 -16.57
CA ARG A 39 19.83 5.17 -17.52
C ARG A 39 19.27 6.56 -17.23
N LEU A 40 18.25 6.66 -16.39
CA LEU A 40 17.63 7.94 -16.04
C LEU A 40 18.65 8.86 -15.34
N PRO A 41 18.71 10.15 -15.69
CA PRO A 41 19.74 11.06 -15.19
C PRO A 41 19.65 11.31 -13.68
N TRP A 42 18.47 11.10 -13.09
CA TRP A 42 18.23 11.34 -11.67
C TRP A 42 18.48 10.10 -10.80
N VAL A 43 18.72 8.92 -11.39
CA VAL A 43 18.89 7.69 -10.62
C VAL A 43 20.31 7.59 -10.05
N HIS A 44 20.40 7.45 -8.74
CA HIS A 44 21.66 7.19 -8.03
C HIS A 44 22.04 5.72 -8.06
N GLY A 45 21.08 4.82 -7.87
CA GLY A 45 21.30 3.37 -7.83
C GLY A 45 20.00 2.60 -7.63
N LEU A 46 20.06 1.29 -7.93
CA LEU A 46 18.94 0.36 -7.80
C LEU A 46 19.31 -0.80 -6.88
N ARG A 47 18.35 -1.25 -6.07
CA ARG A 47 18.41 -2.52 -5.34
C ARG A 47 17.22 -3.36 -5.76
N VAL A 48 17.49 -4.57 -6.25
CA VAL A 48 16.48 -5.46 -6.83
C VAL A 48 16.32 -6.66 -5.91
N MET A 49 15.09 -6.88 -5.47
CA MET A 49 14.69 -7.93 -4.54
C MET A 49 14.43 -9.25 -5.30
N PRO A 50 14.40 -10.39 -4.60
CA PRO A 50 14.21 -11.71 -5.23
C PRO A 50 12.88 -11.88 -5.98
N ASP A 51 11.85 -11.13 -5.60
CA ASP A 51 10.50 -11.16 -6.16
C ASP A 51 10.31 -10.24 -7.38
N VAL A 52 11.42 -9.82 -8.00
CA VAL A 52 11.40 -8.88 -9.12
C VAL A 52 10.62 -9.42 -10.32
N HIS A 53 9.71 -8.59 -10.83
CA HIS A 53 8.99 -8.84 -12.07
C HIS A 53 8.57 -7.52 -12.72
N LEU A 54 8.10 -7.60 -13.97
CA LEU A 54 7.67 -6.44 -14.73
C LEU A 54 6.58 -5.66 -13.96
N GLY A 55 6.79 -4.35 -13.83
CA GLY A 55 5.79 -3.44 -13.26
C GLY A 55 5.50 -2.26 -14.17
N LYS A 56 4.83 -1.23 -13.63
CA LYS A 56 4.56 0.03 -14.32
C LYS A 56 5.39 1.14 -13.69
N GLY A 57 6.23 1.80 -14.49
CA GLY A 57 7.17 2.83 -14.04
C GLY A 57 8.39 2.30 -13.28
N ALA A 58 8.22 1.30 -12.42
CA ALA A 58 9.31 0.51 -11.91
C ALA A 58 8.94 -0.98 -11.92
N THR A 59 9.94 -1.85 -11.87
CA THR A 59 9.71 -3.26 -11.57
C THR A 59 9.16 -3.39 -10.15
N VAL A 60 8.24 -4.33 -9.94
CA VAL A 60 7.91 -4.76 -8.57
C VAL A 60 9.17 -5.40 -7.97
N GLY A 61 9.35 -5.32 -6.65
CA GLY A 61 10.56 -5.81 -5.99
C GLY A 61 11.79 -4.96 -6.28
N SER A 62 11.65 -3.65 -6.51
CA SER A 62 12.81 -2.76 -6.68
C SER A 62 12.78 -1.53 -5.78
N VAL A 63 13.96 -1.10 -5.38
CA VAL A 63 14.20 0.17 -4.70
C VAL A 63 15.02 1.04 -5.64
N VAL A 64 14.46 2.16 -6.06
CA VAL A 64 15.09 3.12 -6.97
C VAL A 64 15.46 4.37 -6.18
N ALA A 65 16.75 4.56 -5.90
CA ALA A 65 17.23 5.76 -5.24
C ALA A 65 17.43 6.86 -6.28
N MET A 66 16.80 8.03 -6.10
CA MET A 66 16.91 9.17 -7.00
C MET A 66 17.49 10.40 -6.28
N ARG A 67 18.13 11.30 -7.05
CA ARG A 67 18.59 12.61 -6.58
C ARG A 67 17.67 13.68 -7.11
N ASN A 68 17.11 14.49 -6.21
CA ASN A 68 16.29 15.66 -6.55
C ASN A 68 15.13 15.36 -7.51
N ALA A 69 14.59 14.14 -7.47
CA ALA A 69 13.48 13.72 -8.32
C ALA A 69 12.64 12.65 -7.63
N VAL A 70 11.36 12.55 -8.00
CA VAL A 70 10.45 11.50 -7.57
C VAL A 70 9.60 11.03 -8.75
N SER A 71 9.52 9.72 -8.97
CA SER A 71 8.62 9.13 -9.97
C SER A 71 7.31 8.70 -9.31
N PRO A 72 6.16 9.34 -9.63
CA PRO A 72 4.88 8.94 -9.05
C PRO A 72 4.45 7.53 -9.49
N ALA A 73 4.82 7.10 -10.70
CA ALA A 73 4.52 5.76 -11.19
C ALA A 73 5.33 4.68 -10.47
N ALA A 74 6.59 4.96 -10.12
CA ALA A 74 7.42 4.03 -9.33
C ALA A 74 6.91 3.86 -7.89
N VAL A 75 6.24 4.87 -7.31
CA VAL A 75 5.54 4.73 -6.02
C VAL A 75 4.30 3.84 -6.13
N GLY A 76 3.66 3.83 -7.29
CA GLY A 76 2.52 2.98 -7.60
C GLY A 76 1.17 3.66 -7.40
N VAL A 77 0.14 3.09 -8.03
CA VAL A 77 -1.21 3.64 -8.00
C VAL A 77 -1.95 3.38 -6.69
N ASP A 78 -1.66 2.29 -5.99
CA ASP A 78 -2.25 2.03 -4.67
C ASP A 78 -1.36 2.63 -3.57
N ILE A 79 -1.41 3.96 -3.45
CA ILE A 79 -0.57 4.70 -2.51
C ILE A 79 -0.78 4.16 -1.09
N GLY A 80 0.32 3.82 -0.43
CA GLY A 80 0.27 3.35 0.96
C GLY A 80 -0.34 1.96 1.12
N CYS A 81 -0.54 1.19 0.03
CA CYS A 81 -0.77 -0.24 0.09
C CYS A 81 0.33 -0.91 0.92
N GLY A 82 -0.08 -1.79 1.83
CA GLY A 82 0.85 -2.41 2.76
C GLY A 82 0.17 -3.26 3.80
N MET A 83 1.02 -3.93 4.56
CA MET A 83 0.64 -4.99 5.50
C MET A 83 0.60 -4.50 6.95
N GLN A 84 -0.27 -5.11 7.74
CA GLN A 84 -0.20 -5.11 9.21
C GLN A 84 -0.32 -6.55 9.72
N ALA A 85 0.62 -6.97 10.54
CA ALA A 85 0.51 -8.18 11.35
C ALA A 85 0.10 -7.78 12.77
N VAL A 86 -1.00 -8.33 13.27
CA VAL A 86 -1.54 -8.01 14.59
C VAL A 86 -1.63 -9.28 15.40
N ARG A 87 -0.75 -9.39 16.40
CA ARG A 87 -0.81 -10.47 17.38
C ARG A 87 -2.11 -10.37 18.16
N THR A 88 -2.87 -11.44 18.22
CA THR A 88 -4.10 -11.50 19.01
C THR A 88 -3.82 -12.06 20.40
N SER A 89 -4.82 -12.10 21.28
CA SER A 89 -4.73 -12.83 22.55
C SER A 89 -5.12 -14.31 22.43
N LEU A 90 -5.43 -14.79 21.22
CA LEU A 90 -5.93 -16.14 20.97
C LEU A 90 -4.82 -17.08 20.52
N THR A 91 -4.96 -18.34 20.87
CA THR A 91 -4.21 -19.48 20.33
C THR A 91 -5.11 -20.30 19.42
N THR A 92 -4.54 -21.23 18.66
CA THR A 92 -5.31 -22.17 17.83
C THR A 92 -6.32 -22.99 18.66
N ALA A 93 -6.01 -23.26 19.94
CA ALA A 93 -6.91 -23.96 20.85
C ALA A 93 -8.16 -23.14 21.26
N ASP A 94 -8.13 -21.81 21.11
CA ASP A 94 -9.26 -20.94 21.41
C ASP A 94 -10.23 -20.81 20.21
N LEU A 95 -9.84 -21.33 19.04
CA LEU A 95 -10.62 -21.26 17.82
C LEU A 95 -11.52 -22.50 17.67
N PRO A 96 -12.76 -22.35 17.20
CA PRO A 96 -13.59 -23.48 16.84
C PRO A 96 -13.05 -24.17 15.58
N ASP A 97 -13.41 -25.45 15.40
CA ASP A 97 -13.06 -26.21 14.19
C ASP A 97 -13.64 -25.58 12.91
N ASP A 98 -14.82 -24.96 13.02
CA ASP A 98 -15.46 -24.20 11.93
C ASP A 98 -15.35 -22.68 12.14
N LEU A 99 -14.61 -22.02 11.26
CA LEU A 99 -14.40 -20.57 11.24
C LEU A 99 -15.46 -19.81 10.44
N HIS A 100 -16.52 -20.47 9.95
CA HIS A 100 -17.55 -19.83 9.13
C HIS A 100 -18.21 -18.62 9.82
N ALA A 101 -18.64 -18.77 11.08
CA ALA A 101 -19.25 -17.67 11.84
C ALA A 101 -18.25 -16.51 12.08
N LEU A 102 -16.97 -16.85 12.26
CA LEU A 102 -15.91 -15.86 12.44
C LEU A 102 -15.70 -15.04 11.16
N ARG A 103 -15.62 -15.72 10.02
CA ARG A 103 -15.53 -15.10 8.70
C ARG A 103 -16.73 -14.18 8.44
N LEU A 104 -17.95 -14.64 8.68
CA LEU A 104 -19.17 -13.83 8.49
C LEU A 104 -19.18 -12.57 9.37
N ALA A 105 -18.69 -12.67 10.62
CA ALA A 105 -18.57 -11.52 11.49
C ALA A 105 -17.58 -10.49 10.95
N VAL A 106 -16.44 -10.94 10.41
CA VAL A 106 -15.45 -10.06 9.76
C VAL A 106 -16.03 -9.39 8.51
N GLU A 107 -16.69 -10.15 7.62
CA GLU A 107 -17.30 -9.62 6.40
C GLU A 107 -18.44 -8.62 6.70
N LYS A 108 -19.14 -8.79 7.83
CA LYS A 108 -20.14 -7.82 8.30
C LYS A 108 -19.50 -6.51 8.77
N ALA A 109 -18.35 -6.58 9.44
CA ALA A 109 -17.63 -5.43 9.97
C ALA A 109 -16.82 -4.67 8.90
N ILE A 110 -16.31 -5.38 7.89
CA ILE A 110 -15.42 -4.86 6.86
C ILE A 110 -16.00 -5.13 5.47
N PRO A 111 -16.45 -4.08 4.74
CA PRO A 111 -16.83 -4.21 3.35
C PRO A 111 -15.65 -4.66 2.48
N VAL A 112 -15.89 -5.66 1.63
CA VAL A 112 -14.90 -6.25 0.72
C VAL A 112 -15.21 -5.92 -0.75
N GLY A 113 -14.22 -6.08 -1.62
CA GLY A 113 -14.35 -5.81 -3.05
C GLY A 113 -14.68 -4.34 -3.35
N PHE A 114 -15.72 -4.11 -4.14
CA PHE A 114 -16.19 -2.76 -4.50
C PHE A 114 -17.19 -2.17 -3.48
N SER A 115 -17.53 -2.91 -2.43
CA SER A 115 -18.43 -2.47 -1.38
C SER A 115 -17.79 -1.40 -0.49
N ALA A 116 -18.65 -0.63 0.19
CA ALA A 116 -18.25 0.44 1.10
C ALA A 116 -19.30 0.57 2.21
N HIS A 117 -18.95 1.28 3.28
CA HIS A 117 -19.90 1.63 4.33
C HIS A 117 -20.93 2.63 3.81
N LYS A 118 -22.10 2.73 4.47
CA LYS A 118 -23.11 3.75 4.15
C LYS A 118 -22.58 5.16 4.46
N SER A 119 -21.83 5.30 5.54
CA SER A 119 -21.14 6.50 5.99
C SER A 119 -19.80 6.10 6.62
N MET A 120 -18.92 7.07 6.87
CA MET A 120 -17.67 6.82 7.59
C MET A 120 -17.97 6.16 8.96
N PRO A 121 -17.21 5.11 9.34
CA PRO A 121 -17.30 4.52 10.67
C PRO A 121 -17.07 5.54 11.78
N ASP A 122 -17.76 5.38 12.91
CA ASP A 122 -17.60 6.26 14.07
C ASP A 122 -16.27 5.97 14.79
N VAL A 123 -15.25 6.74 14.43
CA VAL A 123 -13.88 6.59 14.95
C VAL A 123 -13.79 6.85 16.46
N ARG A 124 -14.74 7.61 17.05
CA ARG A 124 -14.77 7.83 18.49
C ARG A 124 -15.27 6.58 19.21
N ARG A 125 -16.32 5.93 18.69
CA ARG A 125 -16.78 4.62 19.20
C ARG A 125 -15.74 3.52 19.05
N LEU A 126 -14.94 3.58 17.99
CA LEU A 126 -13.80 2.69 17.80
C LEU A 126 -12.59 3.03 18.69
N GLY A 127 -12.65 4.10 19.49
CA GLY A 127 -11.51 4.54 20.29
C GLY A 127 -10.32 5.03 19.45
N LEU A 128 -10.52 5.29 18.15
CA LEU A 128 -9.47 5.75 17.24
C LEU A 128 -9.36 7.28 17.22
N ASN A 129 -9.42 7.98 18.36
CA ASN A 129 -9.31 9.45 18.38
C ASN A 129 -8.23 9.95 19.36
N HIS A 130 -7.16 9.19 19.51
CA HIS A 130 -6.04 9.50 20.40
C HIS A 130 -4.70 9.05 19.80
N GLY A 131 -3.59 9.50 20.40
CA GLY A 131 -2.24 9.15 19.97
C GLY A 131 -2.03 9.40 18.47
N ARG A 132 -1.44 8.42 17.77
CA ARG A 132 -1.15 8.51 16.32
C ARG A 132 -2.38 8.65 15.42
N PHE A 133 -3.59 8.38 15.93
CA PHE A 133 -4.84 8.47 15.17
C PHE A 133 -5.74 9.62 15.63
N ALA A 134 -5.24 10.53 16.46
CA ALA A 134 -5.95 11.79 16.75
C ALA A 134 -6.10 12.67 15.49
N GLY A 135 -6.92 13.72 15.59
CA GLY A 135 -6.99 14.78 14.58
C GLY A 135 -7.72 14.39 13.28
N TRP A 136 -8.79 13.58 13.37
CA TRP A 136 -9.59 13.21 12.19
C TRP A 136 -10.21 14.39 11.47
N ASP A 137 -10.67 15.40 12.21
CA ASP A 137 -11.28 16.60 11.62
C ASP A 137 -10.23 17.34 10.77
N ARG A 138 -9.05 17.64 11.34
CA ARG A 138 -7.90 18.21 10.63
C ARG A 138 -7.44 17.35 9.44
N PHE A 139 -7.50 16.02 9.57
CA PHE A 139 -7.15 15.12 8.46
C PHE A 139 -8.09 15.33 7.27
N TRP A 140 -9.40 15.42 7.52
CA TRP A 140 -10.41 15.63 6.48
C TRP A 140 -10.49 17.07 5.99
N GLU A 141 -10.18 18.08 6.80
CA GLU A 141 -10.07 19.48 6.36
C GLU A 141 -9.06 19.64 5.23
N ARG A 142 -7.95 18.89 5.27
CA ARG A 142 -6.93 18.88 4.20
C ARG A 142 -7.40 18.22 2.90
N PHE A 143 -8.54 17.52 2.89
CA PHE A 143 -9.07 16.90 1.67
C PHE A 143 -9.35 17.95 0.59
N GLY A 144 -9.85 19.13 0.98
CA GLY A 144 -10.11 20.23 0.06
C GLY A 144 -8.87 20.89 -0.53
N ALA A 145 -7.67 20.48 -0.09
CA ALA A 145 -6.39 20.93 -0.66
C ALA A 145 -5.72 19.85 -1.53
N LEU A 146 -6.35 18.69 -1.71
CA LEU A 146 -5.90 17.68 -2.66
C LEU A 146 -6.12 18.17 -4.10
N HIS A 147 -5.50 17.49 -5.07
CA HIS A 147 -5.72 17.74 -6.49
C HIS A 147 -7.19 18.02 -6.84
N ASP A 148 -7.45 19.10 -7.58
CA ASP A 148 -8.81 19.60 -7.84
C ASP A 148 -9.77 18.53 -8.38
N ASP A 149 -9.29 17.73 -9.34
CA ASP A 149 -10.05 16.61 -9.95
C ASP A 149 -10.41 15.44 -9.02
N VAL A 150 -10.04 15.47 -7.73
CA VAL A 150 -10.44 14.46 -6.74
C VAL A 150 -11.28 15.01 -5.59
N GLN A 151 -11.49 16.32 -5.51
CA GLN A 151 -12.17 16.95 -4.36
C GLN A 151 -13.64 16.53 -4.24
N ASP A 152 -14.30 16.21 -5.36
CA ASP A 152 -15.68 15.69 -5.39
C ASP A 152 -15.79 14.23 -4.88
N ARG A 153 -14.66 13.55 -4.63
CA ARG A 153 -14.61 12.17 -4.12
C ARG A 153 -14.70 12.07 -2.61
N GLU A 154 -14.73 13.16 -1.86
CA GLU A 154 -14.64 13.15 -0.38
C GLU A 154 -15.68 12.21 0.25
N ARG A 155 -16.94 12.30 -0.21
CA ARG A 155 -18.03 11.44 0.28
C ARG A 155 -17.71 9.96 0.09
N LYS A 156 -17.21 9.58 -1.09
CA LYS A 156 -16.86 8.18 -1.40
C LYS A 156 -15.64 7.74 -0.59
N ALA A 157 -14.64 8.60 -0.44
CA ALA A 157 -13.46 8.34 0.40
C ALA A 157 -13.86 8.10 1.86
N LYS A 158 -14.79 8.89 2.41
CA LYS A 158 -15.36 8.68 3.75
C LYS A 158 -16.09 7.33 3.87
N GLN A 159 -16.88 6.95 2.87
CA GLN A 159 -17.57 5.65 2.83
C GLN A 159 -16.62 4.45 2.71
N GLN A 160 -15.49 4.62 2.02
CA GLN A 160 -14.48 3.57 1.86
C GLN A 160 -13.50 3.48 3.04
N MET A 161 -13.53 4.42 3.98
CA MET A 161 -12.73 4.34 5.20
C MET A 161 -13.17 3.14 6.03
N GLY A 162 -12.24 2.25 6.34
CA GLY A 162 -12.51 0.96 6.99
C GLY A 162 -13.00 -0.12 6.04
N SER A 163 -12.70 -0.06 4.74
CA SER A 163 -13.00 -1.15 3.79
C SER A 163 -11.72 -1.78 3.23
N LEU A 164 -11.84 -3.05 2.84
CA LEU A 164 -10.71 -3.86 2.39
C LEU A 164 -10.34 -3.53 0.94
N GLY A 165 -11.33 -3.64 0.07
CA GLY A 165 -11.14 -3.58 -1.38
C GLY A 165 -11.08 -4.90 -2.10
N GLY A 166 -10.74 -4.82 -3.38
CA GLY A 166 -10.46 -5.97 -4.24
C GLY A 166 -8.98 -6.00 -4.67
N GLY A 167 -8.67 -6.79 -5.69
CA GLY A 167 -7.29 -7.04 -6.10
C GLY A 167 -6.61 -8.01 -5.13
N ASN A 168 -5.37 -7.70 -4.75
CA ASN A 168 -4.59 -8.51 -3.81
C ASN A 168 -4.80 -8.13 -2.33
N HIS A 169 -5.83 -7.32 -2.01
CA HIS A 169 -6.14 -6.97 -0.63
C HIS A 169 -6.87 -8.11 0.08
N PHE A 170 -6.41 -8.42 1.29
CA PHE A 170 -6.92 -9.53 2.09
C PHE A 170 -6.88 -9.23 3.57
N LEU A 171 -7.70 -9.97 4.32
CA LEU A 171 -7.62 -10.07 5.75
C LEU A 171 -7.64 -11.57 6.07
N GLU A 172 -6.59 -12.04 6.73
CA GLU A 172 -6.38 -13.45 7.04
C GLU A 172 -6.11 -13.64 8.52
N LEU A 173 -6.60 -14.76 9.05
CA LEU A 173 -6.17 -15.27 10.34
C LEU A 173 -5.15 -16.36 10.07
N THR A 174 -3.99 -16.22 10.69
CA THR A 174 -2.85 -17.14 10.57
C THR A 174 -2.39 -17.55 11.96
N SER A 175 -1.63 -18.63 12.05
CA SER A 175 -0.97 -19.06 13.29
C SER A 175 0.51 -19.24 13.04
N ASP A 176 1.32 -18.90 14.04
CA ASP A 176 2.76 -19.21 14.01
C ASP A 176 3.06 -20.62 14.54
N ASP A 177 4.35 -20.97 14.56
CA ASP A 177 4.84 -22.29 15.00
C ASP A 177 4.54 -22.60 16.47
N GLU A 178 4.21 -21.58 17.27
CA GLU A 178 3.80 -21.72 18.69
C GLU A 178 2.27 -21.82 18.85
N GLY A 179 1.52 -21.79 17.75
CA GLY A 179 0.06 -21.82 17.74
C GLY A 179 -0.59 -20.49 18.15
N GLN A 180 0.17 -19.39 18.21
CA GLN A 180 -0.38 -18.06 18.48
C GLN A 180 -1.10 -17.55 17.23
N VAL A 181 -2.32 -17.02 17.39
CA VAL A 181 -3.13 -16.50 16.28
C VAL A 181 -2.79 -15.03 15.98
N TRP A 182 -2.63 -14.74 14.69
CA TRP A 182 -2.33 -13.44 14.12
C TRP A 182 -3.38 -13.02 13.10
N LEU A 183 -3.69 -11.73 13.09
CA LEU A 183 -4.47 -11.09 12.04
C LEU A 183 -3.51 -10.42 11.05
N MET A 184 -3.49 -10.91 9.81
CA MET A 184 -2.75 -10.33 8.70
C MET A 184 -3.71 -9.48 7.87
N LEU A 185 -3.41 -8.19 7.73
CA LEU A 185 -4.24 -7.23 7.02
C LEU A 185 -3.46 -6.56 5.89
N HIS A 186 -3.90 -6.76 4.66
CA HIS A 186 -3.38 -6.14 3.45
C HIS A 186 -4.40 -5.17 2.86
N SER A 187 -4.11 -3.87 2.86
CA SER A 187 -4.92 -2.87 2.16
C SER A 187 -4.16 -1.56 2.01
N GLY A 188 -4.54 -0.75 1.04
CA GLY A 188 -4.04 0.61 0.83
C GLY A 188 -5.06 1.72 1.02
N SER A 189 -4.90 2.76 0.21
CA SER A 189 -5.64 4.02 0.26
C SER A 189 -6.96 3.99 -0.51
N ARG A 190 -7.38 2.81 -0.98
CA ARG A 190 -8.63 2.61 -1.72
C ARG A 190 -8.63 3.44 -3.01
N ASN A 191 -9.81 3.70 -3.58
CA ASN A 191 -9.91 4.37 -4.87
C ASN A 191 -9.37 5.80 -4.86
N ILE A 192 -9.42 6.49 -3.71
CA ILE A 192 -8.96 7.88 -3.63
C ILE A 192 -7.46 8.00 -3.89
N GLY A 193 -6.62 7.12 -3.33
CA GLY A 193 -5.18 7.15 -3.62
C GLY A 193 -4.85 6.74 -5.06
N LYS A 194 -5.61 5.80 -5.63
CA LYS A 194 -5.52 5.47 -7.07
C LYS A 194 -5.79 6.70 -7.93
N GLU A 195 -6.90 7.39 -7.67
CA GLU A 195 -7.25 8.59 -8.43
C GLU A 195 -6.13 9.62 -8.32
N ILE A 196 -5.71 9.99 -7.10
CA ILE A 196 -4.59 10.91 -6.85
C ILE A 196 -3.34 10.52 -7.66
N ALA A 197 -2.91 9.26 -7.57
CA ALA A 197 -1.74 8.76 -8.27
C ALA A 197 -1.86 8.94 -9.79
N GLU A 198 -3.01 8.56 -10.37
CA GLU A 198 -3.23 8.67 -11.82
C GLU A 198 -3.16 10.11 -12.32
N ARG A 199 -3.67 11.10 -11.57
CA ARG A 199 -3.63 12.53 -11.97
C ARG A 199 -2.19 13.03 -11.96
N HIS A 200 -1.45 12.72 -10.90
CA HIS A 200 -0.04 13.12 -10.79
C HIS A 200 0.85 12.38 -11.81
N ILE A 201 0.61 11.10 -12.09
CA ILE A 201 1.31 10.35 -13.16
C ILE A 201 1.03 11.00 -14.51
N TYR A 202 -0.23 11.33 -14.80
CA TYR A 202 -0.61 12.01 -16.04
C TYR A 202 0.10 13.36 -16.17
N LYS A 203 0.10 14.17 -15.10
CA LYS A 203 0.80 15.45 -15.05
C LYS A 203 2.31 15.30 -15.28
N ALA A 204 2.96 14.35 -14.58
CA ALA A 204 4.39 14.09 -14.72
C ALA A 204 4.76 13.75 -16.17
N LYS A 205 3.97 12.90 -16.83
CA LYS A 205 4.17 12.57 -18.26
C LYS A 205 4.19 13.84 -19.11
N GLY A 206 3.31 14.80 -18.87
CA GLY A 206 3.20 16.04 -19.66
C GLY A 206 4.38 17.01 -19.57
N LEU A 207 5.32 16.85 -18.63
CA LEU A 207 6.41 17.80 -18.42
C LEU A 207 7.52 17.68 -19.47
N ASP A 208 8.06 18.83 -19.91
CA ASP A 208 9.04 18.91 -21.01
C ASP A 208 10.27 18.02 -20.80
N HIS A 209 10.82 17.98 -19.58
CA HIS A 209 11.99 17.15 -19.26
C HIS A 209 11.72 15.64 -19.30
N ASN A 210 10.45 15.23 -19.36
CA ASN A 210 10.03 13.83 -19.44
C ASN A 210 9.66 13.40 -20.87
N LEU A 211 9.61 14.30 -21.87
CA LEU A 211 9.15 13.97 -23.23
C LEU A 211 10.08 13.00 -23.98
N GLY A 212 11.38 13.00 -23.67
CA GLY A 212 12.38 12.14 -24.30
C GLY A 212 12.63 10.80 -23.59
N LEU A 213 11.82 10.44 -22.60
CA LEU A 213 12.02 9.20 -21.84
C LEU A 213 11.73 7.96 -22.69
N PRO A 214 12.49 6.86 -22.52
CA PRO A 214 12.29 5.62 -23.27
C PRO A 214 10.95 4.94 -22.94
N ASP A 215 10.41 5.22 -21.76
CA ASP A 215 9.08 4.84 -21.31
C ASP A 215 8.47 6.02 -20.55
N ARG A 216 7.22 6.35 -20.88
CA ARG A 216 6.49 7.47 -20.28
C ARG A 216 6.11 7.19 -18.83
N ASP A 217 6.03 5.93 -18.41
CA ASP A 217 5.84 5.58 -17.01
C ASP A 217 7.10 5.86 -16.16
N LEU A 218 8.24 6.23 -16.75
CA LEU A 218 9.44 6.68 -16.01
C LEU A 218 9.44 8.17 -15.65
N ALA A 219 8.34 8.89 -15.94
CA ALA A 219 8.26 10.32 -15.69
C ALA A 219 8.50 10.67 -14.22
N VAL A 220 9.16 11.80 -13.98
CA VAL A 220 9.48 12.31 -12.64
C VAL A 220 9.03 13.75 -12.44
N PHE A 221 8.77 14.11 -11.18
CA PHE A 221 8.83 15.49 -10.71
C PHE A 221 10.24 15.80 -10.19
N LEU A 222 10.66 17.06 -10.30
CA LEU A 222 11.97 17.52 -9.86
C LEU A 222 11.86 18.34 -8.57
N ALA A 223 12.92 18.30 -7.74
CA ALA A 223 12.95 19.05 -6.49
C ALA A 223 12.82 20.55 -6.72
N GLY A 224 12.09 21.22 -5.83
CA GLY A 224 11.87 22.66 -5.88
C GLY A 224 10.82 23.12 -6.91
N THR A 225 10.07 22.20 -7.52
CA THR A 225 8.95 22.56 -8.40
C THR A 225 7.61 22.42 -7.69
N ALA A 226 6.64 23.25 -8.10
CA ALA A 226 5.28 23.22 -7.54
C ALA A 226 4.59 21.88 -7.77
N GLU A 227 4.93 21.17 -8.85
CA GLU A 227 4.41 19.83 -9.14
C GLU A 227 4.89 18.79 -8.14
N MET A 228 6.17 18.84 -7.74
CA MET A 228 6.68 17.95 -6.71
C MET A 228 6.03 18.23 -5.36
N ASP A 229 5.88 19.50 -4.98
CA ASP A 229 5.24 19.89 -3.73
C ASP A 229 3.77 19.45 -3.68
N ALA A 230 3.03 19.65 -4.77
CA ALA A 230 1.65 19.20 -4.89
C ALA A 230 1.54 17.67 -4.80
N TYR A 231 2.39 16.94 -5.51
CA TYR A 231 2.41 15.48 -5.45
C TYR A 231 2.73 14.96 -4.06
N LEU A 232 3.75 15.50 -3.39
CA LEU A 232 4.13 15.05 -2.05
C LEU A 232 3.05 15.34 -1.01
N SER A 233 2.38 16.49 -1.09
CA SER A 233 1.24 16.81 -0.24
C SER A 233 0.14 15.75 -0.35
N ASP A 234 -0.29 15.43 -1.57
CA ASP A 234 -1.34 14.45 -1.82
C ASP A 234 -0.91 13.02 -1.48
N LEU A 235 0.35 12.67 -1.78
CA LEU A 235 0.97 11.40 -1.43
C LEU A 235 0.91 11.15 0.08
N TYR A 236 1.36 12.13 0.88
CA TYR A 236 1.37 11.99 2.33
C TYR A 236 -0.04 11.93 2.91
N TRP A 237 -1.00 12.68 2.35
CA TRP A 237 -2.39 12.55 2.75
C TRP A 237 -2.94 11.15 2.45
N ALA A 238 -2.69 10.60 1.26
CA ALA A 238 -3.15 9.27 0.87
C ALA A 238 -2.47 8.14 1.70
N GLN A 239 -1.20 8.30 2.07
CA GLN A 239 -0.52 7.38 2.99
C GLN A 239 -1.15 7.42 4.40
N GLU A 240 -1.49 8.62 4.90
CA GLU A 240 -2.20 8.76 6.17
C GLU A 240 -3.61 8.15 6.09
N TYR A 241 -4.32 8.36 4.99
CA TYR A 241 -5.60 7.70 4.72
C TYR A 241 -5.46 6.17 4.79
N ALA A 242 -4.46 5.59 4.12
CA ALA A 242 -4.23 4.13 4.13
C ALA A 242 -3.95 3.60 5.54
N ALA A 243 -3.14 4.33 6.33
CA ALA A 243 -2.85 3.97 7.71
C ALA A 243 -4.12 4.01 8.60
N ARG A 244 -4.93 5.07 8.44
CA ARG A 244 -6.23 5.23 9.12
C ARG A 244 -7.23 4.15 8.70
N ASN A 245 -7.27 3.80 7.41
CA ASN A 245 -8.12 2.75 6.85
C ASN A 245 -7.83 1.39 7.51
N ARG A 246 -6.55 0.99 7.56
CA ARG A 246 -6.13 -0.24 8.25
C ARG A 246 -6.42 -0.21 9.74
N ALA A 247 -6.24 0.95 10.40
CA ALA A 247 -6.56 1.09 11.82
C ALA A 247 -8.05 0.88 12.12
N VAL A 248 -8.94 1.45 11.28
CA VAL A 248 -10.39 1.25 11.38
C VAL A 248 -10.74 -0.24 11.22
N MET A 249 -10.25 -0.90 10.16
CA MET A 249 -10.50 -2.33 9.94
C MET A 249 -10.04 -3.21 11.11
N ARG A 250 -8.80 -3.03 11.55
CA ARG A 250 -8.24 -3.78 12.68
C ARG A 250 -9.07 -3.62 13.95
N THR A 251 -9.48 -2.39 14.27
CA THR A 251 -10.24 -2.13 15.50
C THR A 251 -11.68 -2.63 15.40
N SER A 252 -12.32 -2.55 14.23
CA SER A 252 -13.64 -3.13 14.00
C SER A 252 -13.64 -4.64 14.25
N VAL A 253 -12.65 -5.37 13.73
CA VAL A 253 -12.51 -6.82 13.95
C VAL A 253 -12.19 -7.13 15.41
N SER A 254 -11.32 -6.35 16.04
CA SER A 254 -10.96 -6.58 17.45
C SER A 254 -12.16 -6.41 18.38
N ASN A 255 -12.97 -5.36 18.20
CA ASN A 255 -14.10 -5.06 19.09
C ASN A 255 -15.30 -5.97 18.85
N GLU A 256 -15.59 -6.32 17.60
CA GLU A 256 -16.78 -7.11 17.26
C GLU A 256 -16.54 -8.62 17.35
N THR A 257 -15.29 -9.07 17.19
CA THR A 257 -15.03 -10.46 16.86
C THR A 257 -14.10 -11.16 17.87
N LEU A 258 -13.04 -10.49 18.33
CA LEU A 258 -12.00 -11.10 19.18
C LEU A 258 -12.09 -10.68 20.66
N GLY A 259 -12.57 -9.46 20.95
CA GLY A 259 -12.58 -8.87 22.29
C GLY A 259 -13.76 -9.28 23.19
N LYS A 260 -14.83 -9.88 22.64
CA LYS A 260 -15.95 -10.38 23.46
C LYS A 260 -15.74 -11.78 24.05
N ARG A 261 -14.65 -12.47 23.69
CA ARG A 261 -14.41 -13.88 24.08
C ARG A 261 -13.61 -14.05 25.37
N SER A 262 -13.12 -12.97 25.99
CA SER A 262 -12.34 -13.06 27.23
C SER A 262 -13.16 -13.27 28.52
N LYS A 263 -14.49 -13.46 28.45
CA LYS A 263 -15.35 -13.65 29.65
C LYS A 263 -16.48 -14.69 29.53
N GLY A 264 -16.51 -15.53 28.51
CA GLY A 264 -17.52 -16.59 28.45
C GLY A 264 -17.22 -17.57 27.34
N GLY A 265 -17.06 -18.84 27.70
CA GLY A 265 -16.85 -19.93 26.76
C GLY A 265 -17.92 -19.97 25.67
N LEU A 266 -17.55 -20.55 24.53
CA LEU A 266 -18.44 -20.77 23.39
C LEU A 266 -19.73 -21.48 23.86
N PRO A 267 -20.93 -20.96 23.56
CA PRO A 267 -22.11 -21.78 23.63
C PRO A 267 -22.00 -22.86 22.55
N ALA A 268 -22.14 -24.13 22.97
CA ALA A 268 -22.36 -25.23 22.04
C ALA A 268 -23.74 -25.04 21.38
N GLY A 269 -23.78 -25.06 20.05
CA GLY A 269 -25.02 -24.97 19.27
C GLY A 269 -24.77 -24.50 17.85
#